data_AF-A0A2M7Q0X2-F1
#
_entry.id   AF-A0A2M7Q0X2-F1
#
_cell.length_a   1.000
_cell.length_b   1.000
_cell.length_c   1.000
_cell.angle_alpha   90.00
_cell.angle_beta   90.00
_cell.angle_gamma   90.00
#
_symmetry.space_group_name_H-M   'P 1'
#
loop_
_entity.id
_entity.type
_entity.pdbx_description
1 polymer ?
#
loop_
_entity_poly.entity_id
_entity_poly.type
_entity_poly.pdbx_seq_one_letter_code
_entity_poly.pdbx_strand_id
1 'polypeptide(L)' 'MENQIRQLQFRLKRQGMLEIEAWLEPLLAVDLCGYEIRQAVLELLALDLPELLAMMHGEKDVPDVLRPCLGVMR' A
#
# COMPACT_ATOMS: atom_id res chain seq x y z
N MET A 1 -6.58 -9.91 5.87
CA MET A 1 -5.84 -8.92 5.05
C MET A 1 -6.16 -7.50 5.46
N GLU A 2 -7.43 -7.10 5.53
CA GLU A 2 -7.82 -5.78 6.05
C GLU A 2 -7.16 -5.45 7.41
N ASN A 3 -7.16 -6.41 8.35
CA ASN A 3 -6.48 -6.25 9.64
C ASN A 3 -4.97 -5.97 9.53
N GLN A 4 -4.28 -6.54 8.54
CA GLN A 4 -2.84 -6.34 8.34
C GLN A 4 -2.57 -4.94 7.76
N ILE A 5 -3.43 -4.46 6.85
CA ILE A 5 -3.37 -3.09 6.33
C ILE A 5 -3.58 -2.10 7.47
N ARG A 6 -4.61 -2.31 8.31
CA ARG A 6 -4.87 -1.47 9.49
C ARG A 6 -3.70 -1.47 10.48
N GLN A 7 -3.05 -2.61 10.70
CA GLN A 7 -1.85 -2.70 11.55
C GLN A 7 -0.68 -1.92 10.97
N LEU A 8 -0.45 -2.01 9.66
CA LEU A 8 0.58 -1.24 8.96
C LEU A 8 0.31 0.26 9.10
N GLN A 9 -0.90 0.72 8.79
CA GLN A 9 -1.28 2.13 8.92
C GLN A 9 -1.13 2.63 10.35
N PHE A 10 -1.53 1.84 11.34
CA PHE A 10 -1.34 2.20 12.75
C PHE A 10 0.14 2.36 13.11
N ARG A 11 1.01 1.46 12.63
CA ARG A 11 2.46 1.55 12.81
C ARG A 11 3.03 2.82 12.16
N LEU A 12 2.64 3.11 10.92
CA LEU A 12 3.07 4.29 10.17
C LEU A 12 2.64 5.58 10.87
N LYS A 13 1.39 5.65 11.31
CA LYS A 13 0.84 6.77 12.08
C LYS A 13 1.64 7.03 13.36
N ARG A 14 2.03 5.97 14.08
CA ARG A 14 2.87 6.08 15.28
C ARG A 14 4.30 6.55 14.98
N GLN A 15 4.79 6.37 13.75
CA GLN A 15 6.10 6.83 13.30
C GLN A 15 6.05 8.23 12.67
N GLY A 16 4.89 8.89 12.66
CA GLY A 16 4.70 10.19 12.01
C GLY A 16 4.62 10.13 10.48
N MET A 17 4.49 8.93 9.90
CA MET A 17 4.48 8.69 8.46
C MET A 17 3.06 8.82 7.89
N LEU A 18 2.50 10.03 7.98
CA LEU A 18 1.10 10.31 7.62
C LEU A 18 0.86 10.26 6.11
N GLU A 19 1.84 10.67 5.30
CA GLU A 19 1.70 10.68 3.83
C GLU A 19 1.58 9.27 3.25
N ILE A 20 2.42 8.34 3.72
CA ILE A 20 2.36 6.93 3.32
C ILE A 20 1.08 6.28 3.85
N GLU A 21 0.67 6.62 5.07
CA GLU A 21 -0.57 6.10 5.65
C GLU A 21 -1.80 6.47 4.84
N ALA A 22 -1.89 7.75 4.42
CA ALA A 22 -2.94 8.25 3.54
C ALA A 22 -2.86 7.62 2.14
N TRP A 23 -1.64 7.43 1.60
CA TRP A 23 -1.44 6.74 0.32
C TRP A 23 -1.95 5.30 0.33
N LEU A 24 -1.83 4.59 1.45
CA LEU A 24 -2.31 3.21 1.60
C LEU A 24 -3.80 3.10 1.95
N GLU A 25 -4.45 4.19 2.34
CA GLU A 25 -5.87 4.21 2.75
C GLU A 25 -6.83 3.58 1.72
N PRO A 26 -6.69 3.83 0.41
CA PRO A 26 -7.55 3.21 -0.59
C PRO A 26 -7.55 1.68 -0.59
N LEU A 27 -6.47 1.04 -0.12
CA LEU A 27 -6.38 -0.42 -0.04
C LEU A 27 -7.37 -1.03 0.96
N LEU A 28 -7.89 -0.24 1.91
CA LEU A 28 -8.96 -0.69 2.81
C LEU A 28 -10.32 -0.76 2.12
N ALA A 29 -10.52 0.03 1.07
CA ALA A 29 -11.77 0.11 0.32
C ALA A 29 -11.77 -0.78 -0.94
N VAL A 30 -10.61 -1.29 -1.34
CA VAL A 30 -10.47 -2.21 -2.46
C VAL A 30 -11.19 -3.52 -2.16
N ASP A 31 -12.00 -3.96 -3.12
CA ASP A 31 -12.52 -5.31 -3.10
C ASP A 31 -11.38 -6.32 -3.34
N LEU A 32 -10.86 -6.87 -2.25
CA LEU A 32 -9.79 -7.87 -2.25
C LEU A 32 -10.27 -9.25 -2.77
N CYS A 33 -11.39 -9.33 -3.52
CA CYS A 33 -11.89 -10.57 -4.10
C CYS A 33 -11.04 -11.12 -5.26
N GLY A 34 -10.23 -10.29 -5.94
CA GLY A 34 -9.29 -10.75 -6.97
C GLY A 34 -8.02 -11.38 -6.39
N TYR A 35 -7.66 -12.60 -6.81
CA TYR A 35 -6.43 -13.28 -6.35
C TYR A 35 -5.16 -12.43 -6.58
N GLU A 36 -5.06 -11.78 -7.73
CA GLU A 36 -3.92 -10.93 -8.10
C GLU A 36 -3.79 -9.71 -7.18
N ILE A 37 -4.91 -9.03 -6.91
CA ILE A 37 -4.95 -7.90 -5.96
C ILE A 37 -4.51 -8.36 -4.58
N ARG A 38 -5.00 -9.52 -4.12
CA ARG A 38 -4.59 -10.09 -2.82
C ARG A 38 -3.10 -10.35 -2.75
N GLN A 39 -2.51 -10.96 -3.78
CA GLN A 39 -1.08 -11.23 -3.80
C GLN A 39 -0.27 -9.93 -3.80
N ALA A 40 -0.63 -8.97 -4.65
CA ALA A 40 0.07 -7.69 -4.69
C ALA A 40 -0.02 -6.91 -3.37
N VAL A 41 -1.16 -6.95 -2.68
CA VAL A 41 -1.30 -6.35 -1.34
C VAL A 41 -0.41 -7.07 -0.32
N LEU A 42 -0.34 -8.40 -0.35
CA LEU A 42 0.53 -9.16 0.55
C LEU A 42 2.00 -8.85 0.33
N GLU A 43 2.42 -8.75 -0.94
CA GLU A 43 3.78 -8.33 -1.31
C GLU A 43 4.07 -6.92 -0.78
N LEU A 44 3.15 -5.98 -0.97
CA LEU A 44 3.29 -4.61 -0.49
C LEU A 44 3.39 -4.54 1.04
N LEU A 45 2.58 -5.33 1.77
CA LEU A 45 2.62 -5.41 3.23
C LEU A 45 3.93 -6.02 3.78
N ALA A 46 4.66 -6.77 2.96
CA ALA A 46 5.94 -7.37 3.31
C ALA A 46 7.13 -6.42 3.11
N LEU A 47 6.93 -5.33 2.37
CA LEU A 47 7.98 -4.33 2.11
C LEU A 47 8.32 -3.52 3.37
N ASP A 48 9.55 -3.04 3.41
CA ASP A 48 9.99 -2.12 4.43
C ASP A 48 9.57 -0.66 4.11
N LEU A 49 9.77 0.22 5.10
CA LEU A 49 9.37 1.62 4.96
C LEU A 49 10.11 2.35 3.81
N PRO A 50 11.44 2.21 3.64
CA PRO A 50 12.15 2.75 2.48
C PRO A 50 11.57 2.32 1.14
N GLU A 51 11.20 1.04 0.98
CA GLU A 51 10.63 0.55 -0.27
C GLU A 51 9.24 1.13 -0.55
N LEU A 52 8.41 1.27 0.48
CA LEU A 52 7.09 1.91 0.37
C LEU A 52 7.22 3.38 -0.02
N LEU A 53 8.20 4.11 0.55
CA LEU A 53 8.51 5.48 0.18
C LEU A 53 8.96 5.60 -1.28
N ALA A 54 9.87 4.72 -1.71
CA ALA A 54 10.32 4.68 -3.09
C ALA A 54 9.15 4.46 -4.05
N MET A 55 8.20 3.58 -3.72
CA MET A 55 6.99 3.38 -4.52
C MET A 55 6.10 4.63 -4.55
N MET A 56 5.86 5.27 -3.40
CA MET A 56 5.05 6.48 -3.30
C MET A 56 5.62 7.64 -4.13
N HIS A 57 6.95 7.79 -4.17
CA HIS A 57 7.65 8.81 -4.95
C HIS A 57 7.84 8.42 -6.44
N GLY A 58 7.48 7.19 -6.81
CA GLY A 58 7.74 6.64 -8.14
C GLY A 58 9.23 6.35 -8.39
N GLU A 59 10.06 6.20 -7.37
CA GLU A 59 11.41 5.68 -7.51
C GLU A 59 11.42 4.15 -7.69
N LYS A 60 10.34 3.48 -7.27
CA LYS A 60 10.09 2.05 -7.46
C LYS A 60 8.71 1.83 -8.07
N ASP A 61 8.57 0.82 -8.91
CA ASP A 61 7.30 0.50 -9.55
C ASP A 61 6.31 -0.10 -8.54
N VAL A 62 5.06 0.36 -8.64
CA VAL A 62 3.91 -0.22 -7.95
C VAL A 62 3.33 -1.33 -8.81
N PRO A 63 2.95 -2.49 -8.24
CA PRO A 63 2.28 -3.54 -9.00
C PRO A 63 1.09 -2.99 -9.80
N ASP A 64 1.00 -3.34 -11.08
CA ASP A 64 0.03 -2.73 -12.00
C ASP A 64 -1.41 -2.88 -11.53
N VAL A 65 -1.73 -4.00 -10.88
CA VAL A 65 -3.07 -4.28 -10.30
C VAL A 65 -3.43 -3.36 -9.13
N LEU A 66 -2.45 -2.71 -8.49
CA LEU A 66 -2.66 -1.77 -7.38
C LEU A 66 -2.61 -0.30 -7.81
N ARG A 67 -2.06 0.01 -8.99
CA ARG A 67 -1.97 1.39 -9.50
C ARG A 67 -3.34 2.12 -9.52
N PRO A 68 -4.43 1.51 -10.00
CA PRO A 68 -5.74 2.17 -10.01
C PRO A 68 -6.25 2.50 -8.60
N CYS A 69 -5.87 1.68 -7.61
CA CYS A 69 -6.29 1.84 -6.23
C CYS A 69 -5.49 2.92 -5.51
N LEU A 70 -4.19 2.97 -5.76
CA LEU A 70 -3.25 3.87 -5.09
C LEU A 70 -3.12 5.23 -5.78
N GLY A 71 -3.89 5.48 -6.85
CA GLY A 71 -3.87 6.75 -7.59
C GLY A 71 -2.54 7.03 -8.29
N VAL A 72 -1.70 6.02 -8.48
CA VAL A 72 -0.38 6.16 -9.12
C VAL A 72 -0.57 6.05 -10.63
N MET A 73 -0.72 7.19 -11.30
CA MET A 73 -0.67 7.28 -12.76
C MET A 73 0.78 7.49 -13.20
N ARG A 74 1.41 6.42 -13.68
CA ARG A 74 2.64 6.47 -14.49
C ARG A 74 2.44 5.65 -15.74
#